data_AF-A0A2N2HAE8-F1
#
_entry.id   AF-A0A2N2HAE8-F1
#
_cell.length_a   1.000
_cell.length_b   1.000
_cell.length_c   1.000
_cell.angle_alpha   90.00
_cell.angle_beta   90.00
_cell.angle_gamma   90.00
#
_symmetry.space_group_name_H-M   'P 1'
#
loop_
_entity.id
_entity.type
_entity.pdbx_description
1 polymer ?
#
loop_
_entity_poly.entity_id
_entity_poly.type
_entity_poly.pdbx_seq_one_letter_code
_entity_poly.pdbx_strand_id
1 'polypeptide(L)'
;MSFMGQGRVVAEEFRSSTDSNLEWQEGSRVSQDLAIVAIRAKVRRFMLEELAESGFHEGISDEESLLENQILDSLSILKLISFMDERFGIYFSEEELEPERFETVNRIVELVRSKQAGR
;
A
#
# COMPACT_ATOMS: atom_id res chain seq x y z
N MET A 1 75.89 -1.86 -17.64
CA MET A 1 75.32 -2.24 -16.33
C MET A 1 73.81 -2.22 -16.54
N SER A 2 73.12 -3.32 -16.89
CA SER A 2 72.66 -4.43 -16.01
C SER A 2 72.03 -3.90 -14.71
N PHE A 3 70.79 -4.20 -14.28
CA PHE A 3 69.82 -5.28 -14.51
C PHE A 3 68.44 -4.78 -13.95
N MET A 4 67.32 -5.05 -14.64
CA MET A 4 66.19 -5.92 -14.20
C MET A 4 65.18 -5.34 -13.18
N GLY A 5 63.89 -5.40 -13.53
CA GLY A 5 62.76 -5.10 -12.66
C GLY A 5 61.43 -5.11 -13.40
N GLN A 6 60.99 -6.30 -13.80
CA GLN A 6 59.78 -6.61 -14.56
C GLN A 6 58.49 -6.14 -13.86
N GLY A 7 57.54 -5.63 -14.64
CA GLY A 7 56.14 -5.40 -14.23
C GLY A 7 55.25 -5.44 -15.46
N ARG A 8 54.98 -6.65 -15.95
CA ARG A 8 54.12 -6.93 -17.10
C ARG A 8 52.66 -6.94 -16.62
N VAL A 9 51.85 -5.97 -17.05
CA VAL A 9 50.40 -6.17 -17.18
C VAL A 9 49.96 -5.66 -18.54
N VAL A 10 49.69 -6.62 -19.41
CA VAL A 10 48.84 -6.47 -20.59
C VAL A 10 47.46 -6.98 -20.15
N ALA A 11 46.45 -6.14 -20.29
CA ALA A 11 45.01 -6.45 -20.25
C ALA A 11 44.30 -5.09 -20.19
N GLU A 12 43.27 -4.75 -20.92
CA GLU A 12 42.52 -5.39 -21.99
C GLU A 12 41.52 -4.30 -22.40
N GLU A 13 41.24 -4.15 -23.69
CA GLU A 13 40.10 -3.36 -24.14
C GLU A 13 38.81 -3.95 -23.55
N PHE A 14 38.24 -3.28 -22.54
CA PHE A 14 36.84 -3.48 -22.21
C PHE A 14 36.06 -2.24 -22.62
N ARG A 15 35.66 -2.23 -23.90
CA ARG A 15 34.37 -1.65 -24.28
C ARG A 15 33.32 -2.36 -23.44
N SER A 16 32.79 -1.69 -22.42
CA SER A 16 31.47 -2.00 -21.90
C SER A 16 30.56 -0.82 -22.17
N SER A 17 30.28 -0.61 -23.46
CA SER A 17 28.95 -0.16 -23.86
C SER A 17 28.03 -1.33 -23.51
N THR A 18 27.20 -1.16 -22.47
CA THR A 18 25.88 -1.79 -22.19
C THR A 18 25.73 -1.94 -20.67
N ASP A 19 25.33 -0.87 -19.99
CA ASP A 19 24.39 -0.97 -18.86
C ASP A 19 23.67 0.38 -18.74
N SER A 20 22.75 0.61 -19.68
CA SER A 20 21.87 1.78 -19.67
C SER A 20 20.43 1.31 -19.94
N ASN A 21 20.06 0.21 -19.28
CA ASN A 21 18.75 -0.42 -19.44
C ASN A 21 18.08 -0.78 -18.09
N LEU A 22 18.54 -0.21 -16.96
CA LEU A 22 17.96 -0.53 -15.64
C LEU A 22 17.25 0.65 -14.94
N GLU A 23 17.18 1.84 -15.52
CA GLU A 23 16.69 3.02 -14.78
C GLU A 23 15.20 3.36 -14.95
N TRP A 24 14.36 2.49 -15.51
CA TRP A 24 12.94 2.84 -15.78
C TRP A 24 11.87 1.85 -15.28
N GLN A 25 12.18 0.96 -14.33
CA GLN A 25 11.18 0.06 -13.74
C GLN A 25 10.81 0.41 -12.28
N GLU A 26 11.52 1.35 -11.63
CA GLU A 26 11.31 1.68 -10.20
C GLU A 26 10.26 2.77 -9.97
N GLY A 27 10.13 3.77 -10.85
CA GLY A 27 9.20 4.90 -10.66
C GLY A 27 7.72 4.50 -10.61
N SER A 28 7.35 3.39 -11.25
CA SER A 28 5.97 2.87 -11.23
C SER A 28 5.63 2.19 -9.89
N ARG A 29 6.59 1.48 -9.29
CA ARG A 29 6.38 0.74 -8.02
C ARG A 29 6.28 1.67 -6.82
N VAL A 30 7.13 2.70 -6.75
CA VAL A 30 7.12 3.70 -5.67
C VAL A 30 5.79 4.46 -5.63
N SER A 31 5.26 4.81 -6.80
CA SER A 31 3.98 5.52 -6.91
C SER A 31 2.79 4.69 -6.40
N GLN A 32 2.80 3.37 -6.62
CA GLN A 32 1.76 2.46 -6.12
C GLN A 32 1.86 2.22 -4.61
N ASP A 33 3.07 2.06 -4.07
CA ASP A 33 3.28 1.84 -2.63
C ASP A 33 2.84 3.06 -1.80
N LEU A 34 3.16 4.26 -2.28
CA LEU A 34 2.71 5.52 -1.68
C LEU A 34 1.18 5.67 -1.69
N ALA A 35 0.51 5.20 -2.74
CA ALA A 35 -0.95 5.20 -2.80
C ALA A 35 -1.56 4.27 -1.73
N ILE A 36 -1.00 3.08 -1.54
CA ILE A 36 -1.44 2.13 -0.51
C ILE A 36 -1.28 2.73 0.89
N VAL A 37 -0.12 3.32 1.18
CA VAL A 37 0.13 3.99 2.47
C VAL A 37 -0.85 5.14 2.69
N ALA A 38 -1.15 5.92 1.65
CA ALA A 38 -2.12 7.02 1.73
C ALA A 38 -3.55 6.53 1.96
N ILE A 39 -4.00 5.47 1.28
CA ILE A 39 -5.32 4.87 1.49
C ILE A 39 -5.43 4.37 2.93
N ARG A 40 -4.44 3.61 3.40
CA ARG A 40 -4.40 3.09 4.77
C ARG A 40 -4.48 4.21 5.80
N ALA A 41 -3.69 5.27 5.63
CA ALA A 41 -3.70 6.41 6.53
C ALA A 41 -5.08 7.10 6.58
N LYS A 42 -5.76 7.24 5.43
CA LYS A 42 -7.11 7.81 5.35
C LYS A 42 -8.15 6.93 6.02
N VAL A 43 -8.14 5.62 5.77
CA VAL A 43 -9.06 4.66 6.39
C VAL A 43 -8.87 4.64 7.91
N ARG A 44 -7.62 4.52 8.38
CA ARG A 44 -7.31 4.54 9.83
C ARG A 44 -7.76 5.84 10.48
N ARG A 45 -7.51 6.98 9.83
CA ARG A 45 -7.93 8.29 10.35
C ARG A 45 -9.45 8.35 10.52
N PHE A 46 -10.18 7.99 9.48
CA PHE A 46 -11.65 7.96 9.51
C PHE A 46 -12.17 7.04 10.62
N MET A 47 -11.64 5.82 10.71
CA MET A 47 -12.04 4.88 11.76
C MET A 47 -11.77 5.43 13.16
N LEU A 48 -10.59 6.01 13.41
CA LEU A 48 -10.28 6.62 14.70
C LEU A 48 -11.19 7.81 15.03
N GLU A 49 -11.59 8.60 14.04
CA GLU A 49 -12.54 9.70 14.22
C GLU A 49 -13.94 9.16 14.59
N GLU A 50 -14.46 8.19 13.84
CA GLU A 50 -15.76 7.55 14.10
C GLU A 50 -15.80 6.83 15.46
N LEU A 51 -14.69 6.19 15.84
CA LEU A 51 -14.54 5.47 17.10
C LEU A 51 -14.32 6.39 18.29
N ALA A 52 -13.68 7.53 18.10
CA ALA A 52 -13.57 8.54 19.15
C ALA A 52 -14.95 9.06 19.56
N GLU A 53 -15.91 9.14 18.63
CA GLU A 53 -17.30 9.49 18.95
C GLU A 53 -17.99 8.43 19.83
N SER A 54 -17.61 7.15 19.70
CA SER A 54 -18.12 6.05 20.55
C SER A 54 -17.33 5.85 21.85
N GLY A 55 -16.25 6.62 22.05
CA GLY A 55 -15.39 6.54 23.24
C GLY A 55 -14.26 5.52 23.14
N PHE A 56 -14.02 4.93 21.97
CA PHE A 56 -12.90 4.03 21.72
C PHE A 56 -11.65 4.83 21.31
N HIS A 57 -10.59 4.69 22.11
CA HIS A 57 -9.33 5.45 21.97
C HIS A 57 -8.10 4.56 21.74
N GLU A 58 -8.32 3.24 21.59
CA GLU A 58 -7.25 2.29 21.40
C GLU A 58 -6.76 2.28 19.95
N GLY A 59 -5.50 1.90 19.77
CA GLY A 59 -4.90 1.79 18.45
C GLY A 59 -5.39 0.53 17.76
N ILE A 60 -5.94 0.69 16.55
CA ILE A 60 -6.36 -0.43 15.70
C ILE A 60 -5.14 -1.03 14.99
N SER A 61 -4.99 -2.36 15.00
CA SER A 61 -3.99 -3.05 14.18
C SER A 61 -4.54 -3.39 12.79
N ASP A 62 -3.67 -3.40 11.78
CA ASP A 62 -4.11 -3.58 10.39
C ASP A 62 -4.58 -5.00 10.05
N GLU A 63 -4.16 -5.98 10.87
CA GLU A 63 -4.47 -7.41 10.75
C GLU A 63 -5.51 -7.89 11.78
N GLU A 64 -5.93 -7.02 12.69
CA GLU A 64 -6.87 -7.36 13.73
C GLU A 64 -8.31 -7.38 13.18
N SER A 65 -9.10 -8.37 13.65
CA SER A 65 -10.51 -8.47 13.31
C SER A 65 -11.32 -7.41 14.03
N LEU A 66 -11.73 -6.41 13.25
CA LEU A 66 -12.55 -5.27 13.68
C LEU A 66 -13.97 -5.71 14.05
N LEU A 67 -14.47 -6.79 13.43
CA LEU A 67 -15.79 -7.34 13.71
C LEU A 67 -15.79 -8.15 15.00
N GLU A 68 -14.80 -9.03 15.18
CA GLU A 68 -14.72 -9.85 16.40
C GLU A 68 -14.49 -8.99 17.64
N ASN A 69 -13.71 -7.91 17.51
CA ASN A 69 -13.50 -6.95 18.58
C ASN A 69 -14.64 -5.93 18.76
N GLN A 70 -15.74 -6.05 17.98
CA GLN A 70 -16.87 -5.11 18.00
C GLN A 70 -16.44 -3.65 17.81
N ILE A 71 -15.35 -3.43 17.06
CA ILE A 71 -14.87 -2.11 16.65
C ILE A 71 -15.70 -1.64 15.45
N LEU A 72 -16.01 -2.55 14.53
CA LEU A 72 -16.91 -2.32 13.42
C LEU A 72 -18.27 -2.96 13.66
N ASP A 73 -19.31 -2.12 13.68
CA ASP A 73 -20.72 -2.51 13.61
C ASP A 73 -21.30 -2.24 12.21
N SER A 74 -22.52 -2.74 11.97
CA SER A 74 -23.25 -2.52 10.72
C SER A 74 -23.38 -1.03 10.34
N LEU A 75 -23.58 -0.16 11.32
CA LEU A 75 -23.64 1.29 11.09
C LEU A 75 -22.27 1.86 10.66
N SER A 76 -21.20 1.45 11.33
CA SER A 76 -19.84 1.90 11.01
C SER A 76 -19.40 1.42 9.62
N ILE A 77 -19.83 0.22 9.19
CA ILE A 77 -19.62 -0.29 7.83
C ILE A 77 -20.32 0.61 6.80
N LEU A 78 -21.58 0.98 7.01
CA LEU A 78 -22.31 1.88 6.10
C LEU A 78 -21.65 3.26 5.98
N LYS A 79 -21.17 3.80 7.11
CA LYS A 79 -20.42 5.06 7.11
C LYS A 79 -19.08 4.92 6.39
N LEU A 80 -18.37 3.81 6.59
CA LEU A 80 -17.12 3.52 5.89
C LEU A 80 -17.32 3.42 4.37
N ILE A 81 -18.39 2.76 3.92
CA ILE A 81 -18.77 2.69 2.50
C ILE A 81 -19.01 4.09 1.94
N SER A 82 -19.78 4.91 2.67
CA SER A 82 -20.06 6.30 2.27
C SER A 82 -18.78 7.13 2.19
N PHE A 83 -17.90 7.02 3.20
CA PHE A 83 -16.58 7.66 3.18
C PHE A 83 -15.75 7.22 1.97
N MET A 84 -15.78 5.93 1.63
CA MET A 84 -15.01 5.42 0.50
C MET A 84 -15.56 5.92 -0.85
N ASP A 85 -16.88 5.99 -0.99
CA ASP A 85 -17.55 6.60 -2.14
C ASP A 85 -17.19 8.09 -2.27
N GLU A 86 -17.30 8.88 -1.20
CA GLU A 86 -17.02 10.31 -1.23
C GLU A 86 -15.53 10.64 -1.45
N ARG A 87 -14.61 9.85 -0.87
CA ARG A 87 -13.17 10.16 -0.85
C ARG A 87 -12.39 9.54 -2.00
N PHE A 88 -12.82 8.38 -2.48
CA PHE A 88 -12.15 7.67 -3.57
C PHE A 88 -13.03 7.54 -4.82
N GLY A 89 -14.31 7.91 -4.74
CA GLY A 89 -15.25 7.79 -5.85
C GLY A 89 -15.54 6.34 -6.21
N ILE A 90 -15.49 5.40 -5.26
CA ILE A 90 -15.66 3.97 -5.51
C ILE A 90 -17.04 3.50 -5.06
N TYR A 91 -17.70 2.72 -5.93
CA TYR A 91 -18.99 2.12 -5.64
C TYR A 91 -18.82 0.63 -5.33
N PHE A 92 -19.54 0.17 -4.32
CA PHE A 92 -19.56 -1.23 -3.88
C PHE A 92 -20.87 -1.88 -4.32
N SER A 93 -20.76 -3.04 -4.96
CA SER A 93 -21.93 -3.88 -5.26
C SER A 93 -22.42 -4.59 -3.99
N GLU A 94 -23.67 -5.04 -3.96
CA GLU A 94 -24.25 -5.76 -2.80
C GLU A 94 -23.40 -6.97 -2.37
N GLU A 95 -22.80 -7.69 -3.32
CA GLU A 95 -21.87 -8.81 -3.08
C GLU A 95 -20.53 -8.41 -2.45
N GLU A 96 -20.17 -7.12 -2.49
CA GLU A 96 -18.95 -6.58 -1.87
C GLU A 96 -19.23 -5.99 -0.49
N LEU A 97 -20.50 -5.83 -0.14
CA LEU A 97 -20.96 -5.32 1.15
C LEU A 97 -21.05 -6.40 2.24
N GLU A 98 -20.37 -7.54 2.04
CA GLU A 98 -20.29 -8.57 3.07
C GLU A 98 -19.38 -8.12 4.21
N PRO A 99 -19.82 -8.22 5.47
CA PRO A 99 -19.05 -7.75 6.62
C PRO A 99 -17.66 -8.39 6.68
N GLU A 100 -17.53 -9.67 6.30
CA GLU A 100 -16.24 -10.38 6.25
C GLU A 100 -15.19 -9.71 5.34
N ARG A 101 -15.59 -8.86 4.39
CA ARG A 101 -14.65 -8.09 3.56
C ARG A 101 -14.14 -6.82 4.24
N PHE A 102 -14.80 -6.39 5.31
CA PHE A 102 -14.41 -5.25 6.16
C PHE A 102 -13.83 -5.72 7.49
N GLU A 103 -13.57 -7.02 7.64
CA GLU A 103 -13.05 -7.62 8.86
C GLU A 103 -11.75 -6.98 9.34
N THR A 104 -10.86 -6.59 8.42
CA THR A 104 -9.56 -5.99 8.76
C THR A 104 -9.27 -4.76 7.91
N VAL A 105 -8.43 -3.85 8.43
CA VAL A 105 -7.98 -2.66 7.68
C VAL A 105 -7.26 -3.08 6.40
N ASN A 106 -6.46 -4.14 6.43
CA ASN A 106 -5.79 -4.65 5.25
C ASN A 106 -6.78 -5.05 4.14
N ARG A 107 -7.87 -5.75 4.47
CA ARG A 107 -8.89 -6.09 3.45
C ARG A 107 -9.55 -4.85 2.86
N ILE A 108 -9.85 -3.86 3.69
CA ILE A 108 -10.44 -2.59 3.25
C ILE A 108 -9.49 -1.88 2.26
N VAL A 109 -8.21 -1.79 2.61
CA VAL A 109 -7.18 -1.16 1.76
C VAL A 109 -7.03 -1.91 0.44
N GLU A 110 -7.02 -3.25 0.46
CA GLU A 110 -6.97 -4.08 -0.76
C GLU A 110 -8.19 -3.85 -1.66
N LEU A 111 -9.38 -3.67 -1.07
CA LEU A 111 -10.63 -3.44 -1.80
C LEU A 111 -10.59 -2.08 -2.52
N VAL A 112 -10.19 -1.02 -1.81
CA VAL A 112 -10.01 0.32 -2.39
C VAL A 112 -8.95 0.29 -3.50
N ARG A 113 -7.81 -0.37 -3.25
CA ARG A 113 -6.71 -0.47 -4.23
C ARG A 113 -7.17 -1.16 -5.51
N SER A 114 -7.88 -2.28 -5.38
CA SER A 114 -8.38 -3.05 -6.53
C SER A 114 -9.36 -2.25 -7.37
N LYS A 115 -10.20 -1.42 -6.73
CA LYS A 115 -11.12 -0.50 -7.43
C LYS A 115 -10.40 0.66 -8.12
N GLN A 116 -9.30 1.16 -7.55
CA GLN A 116 -8.52 2.23 -8.17
C GLN A 116 -7.64 1.74 -9.33
N ALA A 117 -7.15 0.49 -9.28
CA ALA A 117 -6.33 -0.10 -10.34
C ALA A 117 -7.14 -0.56 -11.56
N GLY A 118 -8.44 -0.82 -11.38
CA GLY A 118 -9.37 -1.22 -12.45
C GLY A 118 -10.08 -0.06 -13.17
N ARG A 119 -9.74 1.19 -12.83
CA ARG A 119 -10.20 2.41 -13.53
C ARG A 119 -9.18 2.86 -14.56
#